data_AF-A0A9D8L923-F1
#
_entry.id   AF-A0A9D8L923-F1
#
_cell.length_a   1.000
_cell.length_b   1.000
_cell.length_c   1.000
_cell.angle_alpha   90.00
_cell.angle_beta   90.00
_cell.angle_gamma   90.00
#
_symmetry.space_group_name_H-M   'P 1'
#
loop_
_entity.id
_entity.type
_entity.pdbx_description
1 polymer ?
#
loop_
_entity_poly.entity_id
_entity_poly.type
_entity_poly.pdbx_seq_one_letter_code
_entity_poly.pdbx_strand_id
1 'polypeptide(L)'
;MQSTGGAGILMPTPPGQWIRPMATSKTAKAPVKKAETKQVFSDVELEAMQAARNERRRGSKADGEADLKAAIEKLEGLDRTIAEGLHRIVTANAPSLLPKTWYGMPAWANADGKAVCFFQAASKFKARYGTFGFNPEARLDDGNIWATSFALLKLGADEEAQIAALLRKAVG
;
A
#
# COMPACT_ATOMS: atom_id res chain seq x y z
N MET A 1 1.26 -56.93 61.04
CA MET A 1 1.53 -55.62 60.43
C MET A 1 0.20 -55.00 60.03
N GLN A 2 -0.16 -53.94 60.77
CA GLN A 2 -1.05 -52.80 60.50
C GLN A 2 -2.38 -52.97 59.74
N SER A 3 -3.46 -52.61 60.45
CA SER A 3 -4.83 -52.34 60.01
C SER A 3 -4.92 -50.99 59.29
N THR A 4 -5.66 -50.91 58.18
CA THR A 4 -6.14 -49.66 57.55
C THR A 4 -7.45 -50.01 56.85
N GLY A 5 -8.62 -49.43 57.13
CA GLY A 5 -8.91 -48.00 57.28
C GLY A 5 -9.63 -47.55 56.00
N GLY A 6 -10.92 -47.25 56.09
CA GLY A 6 -11.86 -47.27 54.96
C GLY A 6 -12.09 -45.98 54.19
N ALA A 7 -13.17 -46.06 53.39
CA ALA A 7 -13.97 -45.01 52.74
C ALA A 7 -13.47 -44.40 51.40
N GLY A 8 -14.16 -44.78 50.31
CA GLY A 8 -15.11 -43.86 49.68
C GLY A 8 -14.78 -43.21 48.32
N ILE A 9 -15.63 -43.57 47.34
CA ILE A 9 -16.24 -42.70 46.31
C ILE A 9 -15.52 -42.54 44.94
N LEU A 10 -16.36 -42.78 43.91
CA LEU A 10 -16.46 -42.14 42.60
C LEU A 10 -15.70 -42.76 41.43
N MET A 11 -16.46 -43.32 40.47
CA MET A 11 -16.53 -42.89 39.05
C MET A 11 -17.66 -43.66 38.33
N PRO A 12 -18.62 -43.02 37.64
CA PRO A 12 -19.57 -43.73 36.78
C PRO A 12 -19.19 -43.71 35.29
N THR A 13 -19.39 -44.86 34.65
CA THR A 13 -19.26 -45.23 33.22
C THR A 13 -20.52 -44.83 32.40
N PRO A 14 -20.48 -44.87 31.05
CA PRO A 14 -21.45 -44.26 30.13
C PRO A 14 -22.55 -45.25 29.68
N PRO A 15 -23.55 -44.81 28.88
CA PRO A 15 -23.55 -45.27 27.49
C PRO A 15 -24.16 -44.28 26.47
N GLY A 16 -23.89 -44.54 25.18
CA GLY A 16 -24.49 -43.82 24.07
C GLY A 16 -25.94 -44.21 23.80
N GLN A 17 -26.71 -43.25 23.26
CA GLN A 17 -27.94 -43.50 22.49
C GLN A 17 -28.22 -42.27 21.62
N TRP A 18 -28.28 -42.47 20.30
CA TRP A 18 -28.79 -41.50 19.33
C TRP A 18 -30.32 -41.58 19.27
N ILE A 19 -31.03 -40.48 19.54
CA ILE A 19 -32.41 -40.26 19.11
C ILE A 19 -32.63 -38.76 18.82
N ARG A 20 -33.03 -38.45 17.58
CA ARG A 20 -33.57 -37.15 17.16
C ARG A 20 -35.09 -37.17 17.34
N PRO A 21 -35.72 -36.01 17.61
CA PRO A 21 -36.88 -35.67 16.80
C PRO A 21 -36.78 -34.24 16.23
N MET A 22 -37.24 -34.10 14.98
CA MET A 22 -37.50 -32.83 14.32
C MET A 22 -38.75 -32.19 14.93
N ALA A 23 -38.66 -30.90 15.28
CA ALA A 23 -39.81 -30.00 15.34
C ALA A 23 -39.33 -28.58 15.01
N THR A 24 -40.01 -27.95 14.06
CA THR A 24 -39.73 -26.62 13.51
C THR A 24 -40.09 -25.53 14.53
N SER A 25 -39.36 -24.40 14.55
CA SER A 25 -39.93 -23.03 14.55
C SER A 25 -38.93 -21.92 14.98
N LYS A 26 -38.71 -20.99 14.03
CA LYS A 26 -38.67 -19.51 14.15
C LYS A 26 -37.68 -18.80 15.13
N THR A 27 -36.66 -18.21 14.49
CA THR A 27 -36.23 -16.78 14.56
C THR A 27 -36.05 -16.07 15.92
N ALA A 28 -34.80 -15.71 16.25
CA ALA A 28 -34.30 -14.31 16.34
C ALA A 28 -32.95 -14.24 17.10
N LYS A 29 -31.85 -13.93 16.40
CA LYS A 29 -30.57 -13.56 17.02
C LYS A 29 -30.54 -12.04 17.25
N ALA A 30 -30.38 -11.62 18.50
CA ALA A 30 -30.10 -10.24 18.86
C ALA A 30 -28.71 -9.81 18.33
N PRO A 31 -28.55 -8.59 17.78
CA PRO A 31 -27.31 -8.17 17.17
C PRO A 31 -26.30 -7.69 18.22
N VAL A 32 -25.07 -8.20 18.13
CA VAL A 32 -23.90 -7.62 18.79
C VAL A 32 -23.64 -6.26 18.12
N LYS A 33 -23.78 -5.17 18.89
CA LYS A 33 -23.43 -3.82 18.46
C LYS A 33 -21.93 -3.77 18.13
N LYS A 34 -21.60 -3.73 16.83
CA LYS A 34 -20.27 -3.34 16.38
C LYS A 34 -20.13 -1.84 16.61
N ALA A 35 -19.14 -1.45 17.41
CA ALA A 35 -18.69 -0.08 17.45
C ALA A 35 -18.14 0.29 16.06
N GLU A 36 -18.80 1.24 15.39
CA GLU A 36 -18.29 1.89 14.20
C GLU A 36 -17.12 2.79 14.60
N THR A 37 -15.90 2.32 14.35
CA THR A 37 -14.74 3.19 14.29
C THR A 37 -14.89 4.05 13.04
N LYS A 38 -15.42 5.26 13.22
CA LYS A 38 -15.50 6.29 12.20
C LYS A 38 -14.06 6.71 11.82
N GLN A 39 -13.45 6.00 10.87
CA GLN A 39 -12.22 6.47 10.21
C GLN A 39 -12.60 7.71 9.40
N VAL A 40 -12.37 8.87 9.99
CA VAL A 40 -12.36 10.15 9.29
C VAL A 40 -11.03 10.18 8.53
N PHE A 41 -11.03 9.67 7.30
CA PHE A 41 -9.94 9.90 6.36
C PHE A 41 -9.76 11.41 6.20
N SER A 42 -8.52 11.90 6.27
CA SER A 42 -8.26 13.32 5.98
C SER A 42 -8.65 13.62 4.54
N ASP A 43 -9.03 14.86 4.23
CA ASP A 43 -9.44 15.26 2.86
C ASP A 43 -8.38 14.87 1.81
N VAL A 44 -7.11 14.83 2.22
CA VAL A 44 -5.97 14.38 1.41
C VAL A 44 -6.06 12.88 1.09
N GLU A 45 -6.43 12.03 2.04
CA GLU A 45 -6.58 10.58 1.84
C GLU A 45 -7.84 10.25 1.00
N LEU A 46 -8.89 11.06 1.13
CA LEU A 46 -10.13 10.90 0.36
C LEU A 46 -9.95 11.34 -1.10
N GLU A 47 -9.29 12.47 -1.36
CA GLU A 47 -8.86 12.87 -2.71
C GLU A 47 -7.91 11.86 -3.32
N ALA A 48 -6.95 11.36 -2.54
CA ALA A 48 -6.04 10.32 -2.96
C ALA A 48 -6.80 9.06 -3.39
N MET A 49 -7.78 8.60 -2.59
CA MET A 49 -8.57 7.42 -2.89
C MET A 49 -9.48 7.61 -4.11
N GLN A 50 -10.05 8.80 -4.30
CA GLN A 50 -10.83 9.13 -5.50
C GLN A 50 -9.96 9.21 -6.76
N ALA A 51 -8.75 9.78 -6.68
CA ALA A 51 -7.78 9.77 -7.77
C ALA A 51 -7.39 8.33 -8.15
N ALA A 52 -7.17 7.44 -7.17
CA ALA A 52 -6.90 6.03 -7.40
C ALA A 52 -8.06 5.28 -8.11
N ARG A 53 -9.30 5.72 -7.90
CA ARG A 53 -10.48 5.18 -8.61
C ARG A 53 -10.55 5.65 -10.07
N ASN A 54 -10.11 6.87 -10.35
CA ASN A 54 -10.07 7.41 -11.71
C ASN A 54 -8.92 6.82 -12.55
N GLU A 55 -7.78 6.52 -11.90
CA GLU A 55 -6.60 5.91 -12.55
C GLU A 55 -6.91 4.55 -13.21
N ARG A 56 -7.84 3.77 -12.63
CA ARG A 56 -8.27 2.47 -13.19
C ARG A 56 -8.95 2.57 -14.57
N ARG A 57 -9.25 3.77 -15.07
CA ARG A 57 -9.96 3.98 -16.34
C ARG A 57 -9.07 4.42 -17.52
N ARG A 58 -7.78 4.69 -17.32
CA ARG A 58 -6.90 5.23 -18.37
C ARG A 58 -5.70 4.31 -18.61
N GLY A 59 -5.70 3.65 -19.77
CA GLY A 59 -4.78 2.55 -20.11
C GLY A 59 -3.68 2.91 -21.10
N SER A 60 -3.58 4.16 -21.56
CA SER A 60 -2.56 4.56 -22.54
C SER A 60 -1.44 5.36 -21.88
N LYS A 61 -0.20 5.16 -22.35
CA LYS A 61 0.97 5.94 -21.93
C LYS A 61 0.73 7.46 -22.01
N ALA A 62 0.03 7.92 -23.05
CA ALA A 62 -0.30 9.33 -23.26
C ALA A 62 -1.28 9.89 -22.21
N ASP A 63 -2.29 9.09 -21.81
CA ASP A 63 -3.23 9.49 -20.77
C ASP A 63 -2.54 9.57 -19.40
N GLY A 64 -1.69 8.57 -19.08
CA GLY A 64 -0.92 8.54 -17.84
C GLY A 64 0.14 9.66 -17.75
N GLU A 65 0.73 10.06 -18.88
CA GLU A 65 1.65 11.20 -18.95
C GLU A 65 0.91 12.53 -18.72
N ALA A 66 -0.27 12.71 -19.30
CA ALA A 66 -1.10 13.89 -19.08
C ALA A 66 -1.57 14.00 -17.62
N ASP A 67 -2.02 12.89 -17.02
CA ASP A 67 -2.41 12.84 -15.61
C ASP A 67 -1.21 13.13 -14.69
N LEU A 68 -0.04 12.52 -14.95
CA LEU A 68 1.18 12.78 -14.19
C LEU A 68 1.60 14.25 -14.29
N LYS A 69 1.55 14.83 -15.50
CA LYS A 69 1.88 16.25 -15.71
C LYS A 69 0.92 17.15 -14.95
N ALA A 70 -0.38 16.85 -14.97
CA ALA A 70 -1.37 17.58 -14.18
C ALA A 70 -1.12 17.44 -12.67
N ALA A 71 -0.63 16.29 -12.20
CA ALA A 71 -0.21 16.12 -10.81
C ALA A 71 1.03 16.98 -10.47
N ILE A 72 2.00 17.07 -11.39
CA ILE A 72 3.19 17.93 -11.26
C ILE A 72 2.81 19.42 -11.23
N GLU A 73 1.87 19.85 -12.08
CA GLU A 73 1.42 21.25 -12.14
C GLU A 73 0.72 21.71 -10.86
N LYS A 74 0.14 20.77 -10.10
CA LYS A 74 -0.43 21.03 -8.76
C LYS A 74 0.64 21.14 -7.67
N LEU A 75 1.89 20.80 -7.96
CA LEU A 75 3.02 21.00 -7.05
C LEU A 75 3.59 22.40 -7.22
N GLU A 76 4.04 22.98 -6.12
CA GLU A 76 4.62 24.32 -6.09
C GLU A 76 6.10 24.28 -5.71
N GLY A 77 6.83 25.30 -6.15
CA GLY A 77 8.23 25.51 -5.78
C GLY A 77 9.14 24.33 -6.13
N LEU A 78 9.94 23.90 -5.15
CA LEU A 78 10.99 22.91 -5.34
C LEU A 78 10.47 21.50 -5.62
N ASP A 79 9.30 21.14 -5.05
CA ASP A 79 8.68 19.83 -5.28
C ASP A 79 8.34 19.63 -6.76
N ARG A 80 7.91 20.70 -7.44
CA ARG A 80 7.63 20.67 -8.88
C ARG A 80 8.90 20.42 -9.68
N THR A 81 9.98 21.15 -9.40
CA THR A 81 11.27 20.96 -10.08
C THR A 81 11.81 19.54 -9.88
N ILE A 82 11.68 18.99 -8.66
CA ILE A 82 12.08 17.61 -8.37
C ILE A 82 11.22 16.63 -9.17
N ALA A 83 9.89 16.80 -9.19
CA ALA A 83 9.00 15.89 -9.90
C ALA A 83 9.22 15.91 -11.42
N GLU A 84 9.46 17.08 -12.02
CA GLU A 84 9.82 17.23 -13.44
C GLU A 84 11.16 16.53 -13.75
N GLY A 85 12.16 16.72 -12.88
CA GLY A 85 13.45 16.06 -12.99
C GLY A 85 13.35 14.54 -12.86
N LEU A 86 12.59 14.04 -11.88
CA LEU A 86 12.33 12.60 -11.72
C LEU A 86 11.64 12.02 -12.96
N HIS A 87 10.65 12.72 -13.52
CA HIS A 87 9.99 12.25 -14.74
C HIS A 87 10.98 12.10 -15.90
N ARG A 88 11.88 13.07 -16.09
CA ARG A 88 12.96 12.98 -17.09
C ARG A 88 13.88 11.78 -16.84
N ILE A 89 14.33 11.59 -15.61
CA ILE A 89 15.27 10.51 -15.24
C ILE A 89 14.64 9.13 -15.42
N VAL A 90 13.38 8.97 -15.00
CA VAL A 90 12.64 7.73 -15.15
C VAL A 90 12.44 7.41 -16.63
N THR A 91 12.01 8.38 -17.43
CA THR A 91 11.83 8.18 -18.88
C THR A 91 13.14 7.80 -19.58
N ALA A 92 14.28 8.36 -19.14
CA ALA A 92 15.59 8.07 -19.73
C ALA A 92 16.18 6.72 -19.29
N ASN A 93 16.01 6.32 -18.03
CA ASN A 93 16.68 5.14 -17.46
C ASN A 93 15.77 3.91 -17.34
N ALA A 94 14.46 4.11 -17.36
CA ALA A 94 13.45 3.07 -17.21
C ALA A 94 12.27 3.32 -18.18
N PRO A 95 12.50 3.30 -19.51
CA PRO A 95 11.48 3.60 -20.52
C PRO A 95 10.33 2.58 -20.58
N SER A 96 10.53 1.41 -19.95
CA SER A 96 9.52 0.37 -19.74
C SER A 96 8.46 0.77 -18.70
N LEU A 97 8.77 1.73 -17.84
CA LEU A 97 7.81 2.26 -16.89
C LEU A 97 6.87 3.25 -17.57
N LEU A 98 5.59 3.10 -17.28
CA LEU A 98 4.52 3.96 -17.77
C LEU A 98 4.26 5.06 -16.73
N PRO A 99 4.29 6.35 -17.13
CA PRO A 99 3.90 7.44 -16.24
C PRO A 99 2.44 7.24 -15.84
N LYS A 100 2.16 7.48 -14.55
CA LYS A 100 0.82 7.40 -13.98
C LYS A 100 0.70 8.39 -12.83
N THR A 101 -0.53 8.64 -12.41
CA THR A 101 -0.78 9.25 -11.12
C THR A 101 -1.09 8.15 -10.09
N TRP A 102 -0.68 8.34 -8.86
CA TRP A 102 -1.02 7.45 -7.77
C TRP A 102 -1.31 8.27 -6.54
N TYR A 103 -2.53 8.17 -6.01
CA TYR A 103 -2.96 8.95 -4.85
C TYR A 103 -2.77 10.47 -5.03
N GLY A 104 -2.93 10.96 -6.26
CA GLY A 104 -2.74 12.38 -6.60
C GLY A 104 -1.27 12.81 -6.70
N MET A 105 -0.34 11.86 -6.69
CA MET A 105 1.10 12.07 -6.78
C MET A 105 1.67 11.46 -8.07
N PRO A 106 2.76 12.02 -8.60
CA PRO A 106 3.45 11.44 -9.75
C PRO A 106 4.04 10.07 -9.38
N ALA A 107 3.73 9.06 -10.20
CA ALA A 107 4.22 7.69 -10.04
C ALA A 107 4.48 7.05 -11.40
N TRP A 108 5.16 5.90 -11.37
CA TRP A 108 5.48 5.15 -12.59
C TRP A 108 5.18 3.68 -12.38
N ALA A 109 4.43 3.10 -13.30
CA ALA A 109 4.00 1.70 -13.25
C ALA A 109 4.74 0.81 -14.22
N ASN A 110 4.78 -0.48 -13.91
CA ASN A 110 5.15 -1.51 -14.88
C ASN A 110 4.06 -1.71 -15.94
N ALA A 111 4.31 -2.60 -16.89
CA ALA A 111 3.36 -2.97 -17.94
C ALA A 111 2.02 -3.51 -17.39
N ASP A 112 2.04 -4.10 -16.19
CA ASP A 112 0.86 -4.60 -15.47
C ASP A 112 0.04 -3.47 -14.79
N GLY A 113 0.45 -2.21 -14.93
CA GLY A 113 -0.22 -1.04 -14.35
C GLY A 113 0.02 -0.85 -12.85
N LYS A 114 0.88 -1.66 -12.24
CA LYS A 114 1.24 -1.56 -10.83
C LYS A 114 2.34 -0.54 -10.63
N ALA A 115 2.15 0.39 -9.69
CA ALA A 115 3.15 1.43 -9.41
C ALA A 115 4.42 0.78 -8.85
N VAL A 116 5.55 1.03 -9.50
CA VAL A 116 6.89 0.56 -9.14
C VAL A 116 7.62 1.62 -8.32
N CYS A 117 7.53 2.89 -8.73
CA CYS A 117 8.09 4.02 -7.99
C CYS A 117 7.13 5.21 -7.97
N PHE A 118 7.29 6.08 -6.97
CA PHE A 118 6.43 7.24 -6.76
C PHE A 118 7.20 8.36 -6.09
N PHE A 119 6.74 9.60 -6.28
CA PHE A 119 7.29 10.75 -5.58
C PHE A 119 6.21 11.42 -4.73
N GLN A 120 6.49 11.55 -3.44
CA GLN A 120 5.67 12.22 -2.45
C GLN A 120 6.25 13.62 -2.15
N ALA A 121 5.67 14.66 -2.73
CA ALA A 121 5.99 16.05 -2.47
C ALA A 121 5.83 16.45 -0.99
N ALA A 122 6.79 17.22 -0.50
CA ALA A 122 6.81 17.73 0.86
C ALA A 122 5.61 18.64 1.13
N SER A 123 5.32 19.54 0.17
CA SER A 123 4.32 20.59 0.28
C SER A 123 2.90 20.04 0.48
N LYS A 124 2.55 18.94 -0.21
CA LYS A 124 1.21 18.33 -0.10
C LYS A 124 1.02 17.56 1.22
N PHE A 125 2.07 16.91 1.71
CA PHE A 125 2.01 16.06 2.91
C PHE A 125 2.47 16.77 4.19
N LYS A 126 2.80 18.06 4.11
CA LYS A 126 3.39 18.85 5.20
C LYS A 126 4.61 18.15 5.81
N ALA A 127 5.39 17.49 4.95
CA ALA A 127 6.60 16.77 5.34
C ALA A 127 7.82 17.71 5.28
N ARG A 128 8.90 17.35 5.97
CA ARG A 128 10.15 18.13 5.97
C ARG A 128 10.91 18.08 4.64
N TYR A 129 10.65 17.07 3.82
CA TYR A 129 11.33 16.79 2.56
C TYR A 129 10.40 15.99 1.64
N GLY A 130 10.67 16.02 0.33
CA GLY A 130 10.00 15.14 -0.61
C GLY A 130 10.50 13.71 -0.42
N THR A 131 9.68 12.71 -0.69
CA THR A 131 10.08 11.30 -0.56
C THR A 131 9.93 10.60 -1.89
N PHE A 132 11.02 10.04 -2.41
CA PHE A 132 10.98 9.16 -3.57
C PHE A 132 11.00 7.71 -3.10
N GLY A 133 9.94 6.97 -3.39
CA GLY A 133 9.71 5.62 -2.90
C GLY A 133 9.58 4.60 -4.02
N PHE A 134 9.85 3.35 -3.66
CA PHE A 134 9.69 2.16 -4.45
C PHE A 134 8.68 1.24 -3.77
N ASN A 135 7.81 0.67 -4.58
CA ASN A 135 6.82 -0.32 -4.16
C ASN A 135 7.39 -1.74 -4.29
N PRO A 136 6.72 -2.77 -3.72
CA PRO A 136 7.17 -4.17 -3.80
C PRO A 136 7.30 -4.75 -5.21
N GLU A 137 6.80 -4.06 -6.24
CA GLU A 137 6.95 -4.45 -7.63
C GLU A 137 8.31 -4.04 -8.22
N ALA A 138 9.06 -3.20 -7.50
CA ALA A 138 10.44 -2.87 -7.85
C ALA A 138 11.38 -4.01 -7.47
N ARG A 139 12.26 -4.41 -8.39
CA ARG A 139 13.22 -5.50 -8.22
C ARG A 139 14.45 -5.05 -7.42
N LEU A 140 14.22 -4.41 -6.28
CA LEU A 140 15.27 -3.95 -5.37
C LEU A 140 15.68 -5.01 -4.34
N ASP A 141 15.11 -6.22 -4.43
CA ASP A 141 15.19 -7.34 -3.48
C ASP A 141 16.54 -8.07 -3.44
N ASP A 142 17.63 -7.32 -3.53
CA ASP A 142 18.98 -7.85 -3.51
C ASP A 142 19.52 -7.85 -2.07
N GLY A 143 19.44 -9.02 -1.43
CA GLY A 143 19.95 -9.26 -0.08
C GLY A 143 18.87 -9.33 1.01
N ASN A 144 19.28 -9.19 2.27
CA ASN A 144 18.37 -9.33 3.43
C ASN A 144 17.67 -8.02 3.84
N ILE A 145 18.17 -6.88 3.34
CA ILE A 145 17.62 -5.55 3.60
C ILE A 145 18.03 -4.60 2.47
N TRP A 146 17.10 -3.75 2.02
CA TRP A 146 17.37 -2.72 1.01
C TRP A 146 16.54 -1.47 1.28
N ALA A 147 17.03 -0.32 0.80
CA ALA A 147 16.33 0.94 0.93
C ALA A 147 15.21 1.02 -0.11
N THR A 148 13.97 1.20 0.36
CA THR A 148 12.78 1.34 -0.50
C THR A 148 12.33 2.78 -0.66
N SER A 149 12.79 3.70 0.19
CA SER A 149 12.38 5.12 0.14
C SER A 149 13.54 6.04 0.49
N PHE A 150 13.63 7.16 -0.22
CA PHE A 150 14.70 8.15 -0.11
C PHE A 150 14.12 9.55 0.11
N ALA A 151 14.70 10.28 1.05
CA ALA A 151 14.38 11.69 1.27
C ALA A 151 15.07 12.56 0.22
N LEU A 152 14.31 13.43 -0.43
CA LEU A 152 14.76 14.40 -1.43
C LEU A 152 14.48 15.80 -0.93
N LEU A 153 15.56 16.53 -0.65
CA LEU A 153 15.50 17.98 -0.41
C LEU A 153 15.72 18.76 -1.70
N LYS A 154 16.60 18.24 -2.57
CA LYS A 154 16.95 18.85 -3.85
C LYS A 154 17.36 17.72 -4.81
N LEU A 155 17.23 17.99 -6.11
CA LEU A 155 17.71 17.12 -7.17
C LEU A 155 18.91 17.80 -7.84
N GLY A 156 20.12 17.30 -7.56
CA GLY A 156 21.37 17.67 -8.22
C GLY A 156 21.97 16.48 -8.98
N ALA A 157 23.11 16.68 -9.64
CA ALA A 157 23.69 15.67 -10.54
C ALA A 157 24.00 14.33 -9.84
N ASP A 158 24.50 14.38 -8.60
CA ASP A 158 24.80 13.18 -7.81
C ASP A 158 23.51 12.43 -7.42
N GLU A 159 22.47 13.14 -7.01
CA GLU A 159 21.17 12.52 -6.70
C GLU A 159 20.51 11.93 -7.95
N GLU A 160 20.60 12.62 -9.09
CA GLU A 160 20.10 12.10 -10.37
C GLU A 160 20.80 10.81 -10.76
N ALA A 161 22.13 10.74 -10.59
CA ALA A 161 22.91 9.54 -10.86
C ALA A 161 22.54 8.38 -9.93
N GLN A 162 22.34 8.67 -8.63
CA GLN A 162 21.92 7.66 -7.65
C GLN A 162 20.52 7.13 -7.96
N ILE A 163 19.55 8.00 -8.24
CA ILE A 163 18.19 7.61 -8.63
C ILE A 163 18.21 6.78 -9.92
N ALA A 164 19.01 7.19 -10.91
CA ALA A 164 19.15 6.45 -12.16
C ALA A 164 19.68 5.03 -11.93
N ALA A 165 20.68 4.86 -11.05
CA ALA A 165 21.19 3.54 -10.69
C ALA A 165 20.13 2.67 -10.00
N LEU A 166 19.37 3.25 -9.07
CA LEU A 166 18.27 2.56 -8.39
C LEU A 166 17.15 2.16 -9.35
N LEU A 167 16.80 3.04 -10.30
CA LEU A 167 15.78 2.76 -11.31
C LEU A 167 16.17 1.60 -12.21
N ARG A 168 17.43 1.56 -12.69
CA ARG A 168 17.94 0.43 -13.48
C ARG A 168 17.85 -0.87 -12.71
N LYS A 169 18.21 -0.85 -11.42
CA LYS A 169 18.06 -2.02 -10.54
C LYS A 169 16.59 -2.42 -10.35
N ALA A 170 15.70 -1.44 -10.15
CA ALA A 170 14.29 -1.66 -9.91
C ALA A 170 13.55 -2.29 -11.10
N VAL A 171 13.97 -2.03 -12.34
CA VAL A 171 13.37 -2.64 -13.53
C VAL A 171 14.05 -3.95 -13.95
N GLY A 172 15.31 -4.14 -13.55
CA GLY A 172 16.11 -5.34 -13.81
C GLY A 172 16.86 -5.30 -15.13
#